data_AF-A0A6V7WKR6-F1
#
_entry.id   AF-A0A6V7WKR6-F1
#
_cell.length_a   1.000
_cell.length_b   1.000
_cell.length_c   1.000
_cell.angle_alpha   90.00
_cell.angle_beta   90.00
_cell.angle_gamma   90.00
#
_symmetry.space_group_name_H-M   'P 1'
#
loop_
_entity.id
_entity.type
_entity.pdbx_description
1 polymer ?
#
loop_
_entity_poly.entity_id
_entity_poly.type
_entity_poly.pdbx_seq_one_letter_code
_entity_poly.pdbx_strand_id
1 'polypeptide(L)'
;MDIMIAPIARYEVSDTWNFNLNNNENLINKNSELIDKLINEMLIDGNKLFTKSVVMLSGYRAAFRQMFVLLDKFKREIFKNLLKAIKHWAKQKQIYSNMFGYLSGTILSIMATKICLLYPSGSLSFLFHKFFIIFSKWDWPKPLLLEPLSTKEDLEKLGRIKLILNSWQINDLEREGNLMPVISAKYPEINSAKNINENGKKIIIYEMNKCK
;
A
#
# COMPACT_ATOMS: atom_id res chain seq x y z
N MET A 1 27.67 -5.97 11.89
CA MET A 1 27.14 -4.60 11.68
C MET A 1 25.73 -4.61 12.24
N ASP A 2 25.58 -4.01 13.42
CA ASP A 2 24.41 -4.16 14.28
C ASP A 2 23.11 -3.70 13.63
N ILE A 3 22.13 -4.60 13.62
CA ILE A 3 20.75 -4.26 13.28
C ILE A 3 20.21 -3.50 14.49
N MET A 4 20.11 -2.18 14.38
CA MET A 4 19.37 -1.37 15.34
C MET A 4 17.89 -1.78 15.32
N ILE A 5 17.55 -2.81 16.10
CA ILE A 5 16.19 -3.08 16.52
C ILE A 5 15.95 -2.14 17.69
N ALA A 6 15.16 -1.08 17.46
CA ALA A 6 14.68 -0.26 18.56
C ALA A 6 14.00 -1.17 19.60
N PRO A 7 14.41 -1.12 20.88
CA PRO A 7 13.76 -1.92 21.91
C PRO A 7 12.29 -1.51 21.97
N ILE A 8 11.39 -2.45 21.69
CA ILE A 8 9.96 -2.25 21.93
C ILE A 8 9.84 -2.08 23.44
N ALA A 9 9.49 -0.88 23.89
CA ALA A 9 9.12 -0.66 25.28
C ALA A 9 8.02 -1.67 25.62
N ARG A 10 8.32 -2.62 26.50
CA ARG A 10 7.33 -3.51 27.11
C ARG A 10 6.52 -2.68 28.08
N TYR A 11 5.68 -1.79 27.57
CA TYR A 11 4.51 -1.39 28.32
C TYR A 11 3.65 -2.64 28.43
N GLU A 12 3.34 -3.04 29.67
CA GLU A 12 2.27 -4.00 29.92
C GLU A 12 1.01 -3.42 29.27
N VAL A 13 0.66 -3.97 28.11
CA VAL A 13 -0.61 -3.64 27.46
C VAL A 13 -1.65 -4.20 28.41
N SER A 14 -2.39 -3.31 29.09
CA SER A 14 -3.44 -3.70 30.04
C SER A 14 -4.34 -4.75 29.40
N ASP A 15 -4.63 -5.84 30.12
CA ASP A 15 -5.53 -6.92 29.69
C ASP A 15 -6.96 -6.43 29.36
N THR A 16 -7.27 -5.16 29.68
CA THR A 16 -8.50 -4.46 29.31
C THR A 16 -8.53 -3.96 27.87
N TRP A 17 -7.40 -3.96 27.15
CA TRP A 17 -7.32 -3.62 25.73
C TRP A 17 -7.89 -4.74 24.87
N ASN A 18 -9.22 -4.85 24.91
CA ASN A 18 -9.97 -5.79 24.09
C ASN A 18 -10.07 -5.23 22.66
N PHE A 19 -9.17 -5.67 21.78
CA PHE A 19 -9.15 -5.28 20.37
C PHE A 19 -10.41 -5.67 19.58
N ASN A 20 -11.30 -6.50 20.16
CA ASN A 20 -12.51 -7.04 19.53
C ASN A 20 -13.82 -6.29 19.84
N LEU A 21 -13.77 -5.09 20.42
CA LEU A 21 -14.98 -4.30 20.68
C LEU A 21 -15.46 -3.58 19.40
N ASN A 22 -16.76 -3.64 19.09
CA ASN A 22 -17.41 -2.80 18.05
C ASN A 22 -17.14 -1.29 18.25
N ASN A 23 -16.83 -0.87 19.49
CA ASN A 23 -16.37 0.49 19.81
C ASN A 23 -15.08 0.87 19.06
N ASN A 24 -14.20 -0.09 18.76
CA ASN A 24 -12.97 0.17 18.02
C ASN A 24 -13.25 0.48 16.55
N GLU A 25 -14.19 -0.21 15.89
CA GLU A 25 -14.52 0.11 14.49
C GLU A 25 -15.08 1.54 14.37
N ASN A 26 -15.97 1.95 15.30
CA ASN A 26 -16.48 3.31 15.34
C ASN A 26 -15.39 4.35 15.61
N LEU A 27 -14.45 4.07 16.51
CA LEU A 27 -13.30 4.96 16.79
C LEU A 27 -12.36 5.05 15.59
N ILE A 28 -12.05 3.94 14.93
CA ILE A 28 -11.20 3.92 13.74
C ILE A 28 -11.86 4.73 12.61
N ASN A 29 -13.17 4.57 12.40
CA ASN A 29 -13.90 5.35 11.40
C ASN A 29 -13.85 6.85 11.70
N LYS A 30 -14.15 7.27 12.95
CA LYS A 30 -14.03 8.68 13.37
C LYS A 30 -12.62 9.23 13.17
N ASN A 31 -11.59 8.45 13.50
CA ASN A 31 -10.20 8.86 13.30
C ASN A 31 -9.86 9.00 11.81
N SER A 32 -10.38 8.12 10.95
CA SER A 32 -10.20 8.23 9.51
C SER A 32 -10.86 9.50 8.95
N GLU A 33 -12.07 9.84 9.40
CA GLU A 33 -12.76 11.08 9.00
C GLU A 33 -11.98 12.32 9.43
N LEU A 34 -11.47 12.33 10.67
CA LEU A 34 -10.63 13.42 11.17
C LEU A 34 -9.34 13.57 10.34
N ILE A 35 -8.67 12.47 10.01
CA ILE A 35 -7.46 12.49 9.18
C ILE A 35 -7.77 13.00 7.78
N ASP A 36 -8.89 12.59 7.18
CA ASP A 36 -9.33 13.12 5.89
C ASP A 36 -9.57 14.63 5.95
N LYS A 37 -10.23 15.12 7.00
CA LYS A 37 -10.44 16.55 7.23
C LYS A 37 -9.13 17.31 7.39
N LEU A 38 -8.21 16.83 8.24
CA LEU A 38 -6.91 17.45 8.46
C LEU A 38 -6.05 17.47 7.20
N ILE A 39 -6.04 16.38 6.43
CA ILE A 39 -5.36 16.34 5.13
C ILE A 39 -5.98 17.40 4.23
N ASN A 40 -7.31 17.48 4.10
CA ASN A 40 -7.94 18.47 3.24
C ASN A 40 -7.64 19.91 3.69
N GLU A 41 -7.61 20.22 4.98
CA GLU A 41 -7.23 21.53 5.50
C GLU A 41 -5.77 21.87 5.17
N MET A 42 -4.84 20.94 5.40
CA MET A 42 -3.42 21.11 5.06
C MET A 42 -3.19 21.22 3.55
N LEU A 43 -4.00 20.52 2.76
CA LEU A 43 -4.03 20.71 1.32
C LEU A 43 -4.48 22.13 1.06
N ILE A 44 -5.70 22.55 1.42
CA ILE A 44 -6.24 23.91 1.15
C ILE A 44 -5.28 25.04 1.51
N ASP A 45 -4.60 24.96 2.67
CA ASP A 45 -3.62 25.96 3.10
C ASP A 45 -2.43 26.11 2.11
N GLY A 46 -2.05 25.03 1.43
CA GLY A 46 -1.06 25.06 0.34
C GLY A 46 0.37 25.35 0.79
N ASN A 47 0.63 25.34 2.10
CA ASN A 47 1.96 25.58 2.64
C ASN A 47 2.84 24.34 2.49
N LYS A 48 4.03 24.53 1.91
CA LYS A 48 5.04 23.46 1.72
C LYS A 48 5.45 22.79 3.04
N LEU A 49 5.30 23.46 4.18
CA LEU A 49 5.58 22.89 5.50
C LEU A 49 4.74 21.62 5.78
N PHE A 50 3.50 21.56 5.29
CA PHE A 50 2.62 20.43 5.52
C PHE A 50 2.88 19.23 4.60
N THR A 51 3.71 19.37 3.57
CA THR A 51 4.00 18.29 2.59
C THR A 51 4.38 16.97 3.27
N LYS A 52 5.27 17.04 4.28
CA LYS A 52 5.71 15.84 5.02
C LYS A 52 4.56 15.23 5.82
N SER A 53 3.79 16.05 6.52
CA SER A 53 2.63 15.63 7.31
C SER A 53 1.56 14.97 6.45
N VAL A 54 1.25 15.56 5.29
CA VAL A 54 0.31 15.01 4.31
C VAL A 54 0.76 13.63 3.84
N VAL A 55 2.04 13.47 3.46
CA VAL A 55 2.56 12.17 3.02
C VAL A 55 2.49 11.12 4.14
N MET A 56 2.84 11.49 5.38
CA MET A 56 2.77 10.58 6.53
C MET A 56 1.33 10.12 6.82
N LEU A 57 0.39 11.06 6.91
CA LEU A 57 -1.02 10.76 7.19
C LEU A 57 -1.69 10.01 6.04
N SER A 58 -1.25 10.26 4.80
CA SER A 58 -1.72 9.51 3.63
C SER A 58 -1.34 8.03 3.69
N GLY A 59 -0.21 7.68 4.34
CA GLY A 59 0.17 6.30 4.61
C GLY A 59 -0.83 5.57 5.50
N TYR A 60 -1.24 6.20 6.63
CA TYR A 60 -2.28 5.64 7.51
C TYR A 60 -3.60 5.48 6.75
N ARG A 61 -4.00 6.54 6.03
CA ARG A 61 -5.22 6.57 5.23
C ARG A 61 -5.28 5.46 4.18
N ALA A 62 -4.18 5.22 3.46
CA ALA A 62 -4.09 4.17 2.45
C ALA A 62 -4.23 2.77 3.08
N ALA A 63 -3.61 2.54 4.24
CA ALA A 63 -3.73 1.28 4.97
C ALA A 63 -5.16 1.06 5.50
N PHE A 64 -5.79 2.10 6.07
CA PHE A 64 -7.18 2.05 6.50
C PHE A 64 -8.10 1.71 5.32
N ARG A 65 -7.92 2.39 4.19
CA ARG A 65 -8.74 2.16 2.98
C ARG A 65 -8.64 0.74 2.45
N GLN A 66 -7.44 0.16 2.40
CA GLN A 66 -7.25 -1.25 2.02
C GLN A 66 -7.99 -2.21 2.95
N MET A 67 -7.87 -2.01 4.27
CA MET A 67 -8.37 -3.00 5.24
C MET A 67 -9.86 -2.83 5.57
N PHE A 68 -10.39 -1.62 5.54
CA PHE A 68 -11.75 -1.34 6.03
C PHE A 68 -12.73 -0.89 4.96
N VAL A 69 -12.26 -0.35 3.84
CA VAL A 69 -13.14 0.13 2.75
C VAL A 69 -13.16 -0.87 1.60
N LEU A 70 -12.00 -1.36 1.16
CA LEU A 70 -11.90 -2.24 0.01
C LEU A 70 -12.18 -3.72 0.35
N LEU A 71 -12.03 -4.11 1.62
CA LEU A 71 -12.17 -5.50 2.06
C LEU A 71 -13.27 -5.65 3.09
N ASP A 72 -14.22 -6.54 2.80
CA ASP A 72 -15.27 -6.95 3.72
C ASP A 72 -14.69 -7.55 5.01
N LYS A 73 -15.46 -7.49 6.10
CA LYS A 73 -15.04 -7.98 7.42
C LYS A 73 -14.47 -9.40 7.40
N PHE A 74 -15.12 -10.31 6.69
CA PHE A 74 -14.66 -11.71 6.53
C PHE A 74 -13.34 -11.83 5.76
N LYS A 75 -13.08 -10.94 4.79
CA LYS A 75 -11.84 -10.95 3.99
C LYS A 75 -10.65 -10.37 4.73
N ARG A 76 -10.87 -9.52 5.74
CA ARG A 76 -9.79 -8.91 6.54
C ARG A 76 -8.85 -9.96 7.10
N GLU A 77 -9.38 -11.08 7.60
CA GLU A 77 -8.57 -12.15 8.17
C GLU A 77 -7.79 -12.93 7.12
N ILE A 78 -8.46 -13.30 6.01
CA ILE A 78 -7.81 -13.96 4.88
C ILE A 78 -6.68 -13.09 4.31
N PHE A 79 -6.94 -11.79 4.13
CA PHE A 79 -5.93 -10.82 3.69
C PHE A 79 -4.74 -10.73 4.64
N LYS A 80 -4.97 -10.65 5.96
CA LYS A 80 -3.89 -10.64 6.96
C LYS A 80 -3.03 -11.89 6.85
N ASN A 81 -3.65 -13.07 6.72
CA ASN A 81 -2.93 -14.33 6.58
C ASN A 81 -2.18 -14.44 5.25
N LEU A 82 -2.80 -13.98 4.16
CA LEU A 82 -2.18 -13.90 2.83
C LEU A 82 -0.95 -13.00 2.86
N LEU A 83 -1.08 -11.79 3.41
CA LEU A 83 0.02 -10.83 3.50
C LEU A 83 1.16 -11.34 4.38
N LYS A 84 0.87 -12.05 5.48
CA LYS A 84 1.88 -12.73 6.31
C LYS A 84 2.65 -13.79 5.51
N ALA A 85 1.93 -14.65 4.77
CA ALA A 85 2.54 -15.69 3.95
C ALA A 85 3.43 -15.10 2.84
N ILE A 86 2.94 -14.09 2.12
CA ILE A 86 3.71 -13.40 1.06
C ILE A 86 4.94 -12.70 1.65
N LYS A 87 4.80 -12.01 2.79
CA LYS A 87 5.95 -11.38 3.46
C LYS A 87 7.00 -12.40 3.90
N HIS A 88 6.56 -13.55 4.41
CA HIS A 88 7.46 -14.63 4.77
C HIS A 88 8.22 -15.15 3.54
N TRP A 89 7.51 -15.45 2.45
CA TRP A 89 8.11 -15.83 1.17
C TRP A 89 9.14 -14.81 0.67
N ALA A 90 8.78 -13.52 0.61
CA ALA A 90 9.66 -12.48 0.11
C ALA A 90 10.96 -12.34 0.93
N LYS A 91 10.86 -12.53 2.25
CA LYS A 91 12.03 -12.56 3.15
C LYS A 91 12.89 -13.79 2.91
N GLN A 92 12.30 -14.99 2.80
CA GLN A 92 13.02 -16.23 2.51
C GLN A 92 13.76 -16.19 1.17
N LYS A 93 13.18 -15.49 0.18
CA LYS A 93 13.80 -15.28 -1.14
C LYS A 93 14.72 -14.07 -1.21
N GLN A 94 14.93 -13.36 -0.09
CA GLN A 94 15.79 -12.17 0.00
C GLN A 94 15.40 -11.01 -0.95
N ILE A 95 14.13 -10.96 -1.36
CA ILE A 95 13.54 -9.90 -2.21
C ILE A 95 12.64 -8.96 -1.41
N TYR A 96 12.97 -8.77 -0.12
CA TYR A 96 12.24 -7.88 0.79
C TYR A 96 13.16 -6.75 1.29
N SER A 97 13.27 -5.67 0.51
CA SER A 97 13.91 -4.42 0.93
C SER A 97 13.69 -3.31 -0.10
N ASN A 98 13.00 -2.24 0.29
CA ASN A 98 12.81 -1.08 -0.58
C ASN A 98 14.12 -0.33 -0.88
N MET A 99 15.08 -0.37 0.05
CA MET A 99 16.36 0.32 -0.10
C MET A 99 17.22 -0.33 -1.19
N PHE A 100 17.14 -1.65 -1.34
CA PHE A 100 17.90 -2.41 -2.33
C PHE A 100 17.14 -2.62 -3.66
N GLY A 101 16.04 -1.90 -3.86
CA GLY A 101 15.24 -1.99 -5.08
C GLY A 101 14.40 -3.27 -5.21
N TYR A 102 13.96 -3.82 -4.07
CA TYR A 102 13.04 -4.95 -4.00
C TYR A 102 11.68 -4.57 -3.37
N LEU A 103 10.85 -5.58 -3.13
CA LEU A 103 9.49 -5.41 -2.60
C LEU A 103 9.54 -4.90 -1.15
N SER A 104 8.58 -4.04 -0.81
CA SER A 104 8.40 -3.48 0.52
C SER A 104 7.08 -3.95 1.13
N GLY A 105 6.89 -3.76 2.44
CA GLY A 105 5.63 -4.11 3.11
C GLY A 105 4.41 -3.43 2.48
N THR A 106 4.56 -2.17 2.03
CA THR A 106 3.50 -1.42 1.34
C THR A 106 3.21 -2.01 -0.03
N ILE A 107 4.24 -2.31 -0.83
CA ILE A 107 4.08 -2.91 -2.16
C ILE A 107 3.34 -4.25 -2.06
N LEU A 108 3.80 -5.14 -1.17
CA LEU A 108 3.18 -6.45 -0.95
C LEU A 108 1.72 -6.32 -0.45
N SER A 109 1.44 -5.32 0.39
CA SER A 109 0.08 -5.05 0.88
C SER A 109 -0.85 -4.71 -0.28
N ILE A 110 -0.47 -3.75 -1.14
CA ILE A 110 -1.27 -3.32 -2.29
C ILE A 110 -1.48 -4.50 -3.26
N MET A 111 -0.42 -5.24 -3.57
CA MET A 111 -0.50 -6.44 -4.43
C MET A 111 -1.44 -7.50 -3.85
N ALA A 112 -1.34 -7.78 -2.55
CA ALA A 112 -2.24 -8.73 -1.87
C ALA A 112 -3.69 -8.25 -1.88
N THR A 113 -3.95 -6.95 -1.64
CA THR A 113 -5.30 -6.37 -1.74
C THR A 113 -5.87 -6.55 -3.13
N LYS A 114 -5.08 -6.33 -4.18
CA LYS A 114 -5.54 -6.50 -5.57
C LYS A 114 -6.00 -7.94 -5.84
N ILE A 115 -5.28 -8.93 -5.32
CA ILE A 115 -5.66 -10.35 -5.45
C ILE A 115 -6.97 -10.66 -4.72
N CYS A 116 -7.15 -10.13 -3.50
CA CYS A 116 -8.40 -10.28 -2.76
C CYS A 116 -9.59 -9.61 -3.48
N LEU A 117 -9.37 -8.50 -4.19
CA LEU A 117 -10.40 -7.83 -4.99
C LEU A 117 -10.76 -8.60 -6.26
N LEU A 118 -9.77 -9.18 -6.94
CA LEU A 118 -9.99 -9.97 -8.17
C LEU A 118 -10.68 -11.31 -7.90
N TYR A 119 -10.44 -11.90 -6.73
CA TYR A 119 -10.98 -13.22 -6.36
C TYR A 119 -11.71 -13.14 -5.02
N PRO A 120 -12.92 -12.56 -4.98
CA PRO A 120 -13.62 -12.28 -3.73
C PRO A 120 -13.97 -13.54 -2.93
N SER A 121 -14.15 -14.69 -3.58
CA SER A 121 -14.50 -15.97 -2.94
C SER A 121 -13.30 -16.93 -2.82
N GLY A 122 -12.07 -16.44 -3.06
CA GLY A 122 -10.88 -17.28 -3.04
C GLY A 122 -10.46 -17.71 -1.63
N SER A 123 -10.12 -18.99 -1.46
CA SER A 123 -9.48 -19.49 -0.23
C SER A 123 -8.05 -18.96 -0.10
N LEU A 124 -7.47 -18.98 1.11
CA LEU A 124 -6.11 -18.49 1.35
C LEU A 124 -5.06 -19.11 0.41
N SER A 125 -5.09 -20.44 0.25
CA SER A 125 -4.16 -21.16 -0.64
C SER A 125 -4.36 -20.75 -2.10
N PHE A 126 -5.61 -20.63 -2.54
CA PHE A 126 -5.94 -20.18 -3.89
C PHE A 126 -5.43 -18.75 -4.17
N LEU A 127 -5.68 -17.81 -3.25
CA LEU A 127 -5.21 -16.43 -3.37
C LEU A 127 -3.67 -16.36 -3.37
N PHE A 128 -3.02 -17.14 -2.52
CA PHE A 128 -1.56 -17.23 -2.46
C PHE A 128 -0.97 -17.73 -3.78
N HIS A 129 -1.56 -18.76 -4.39
CA HIS A 129 -1.13 -19.24 -5.70
C HIS A 129 -1.42 -18.24 -6.83
N LYS A 130 -2.61 -17.61 -6.83
CA LYS A 130 -2.98 -16.57 -7.80
C LYS A 130 -2.08 -15.34 -7.74
N PHE A 131 -1.58 -14.98 -6.57
CA PHE A 131 -0.61 -13.89 -6.40
C PHE A 131 0.59 -14.09 -7.33
N PHE A 132 1.21 -15.27 -7.34
CA PHE A 132 2.39 -15.55 -8.17
C PHE A 132 2.05 -15.61 -9.66
N ILE A 133 0.94 -16.26 -10.02
CA ILE A 133 0.51 -16.35 -11.43
C ILE A 133 0.26 -14.95 -12.01
N ILE A 134 -0.48 -14.10 -11.30
CA ILE A 134 -0.85 -12.77 -11.80
C ILE A 134 0.37 -11.88 -11.89
N PHE A 135 1.17 -11.75 -10.83
CA PHE A 135 2.23 -10.74 -10.80
C PHE A 135 3.49 -11.12 -11.58
N SER A 136 3.71 -12.41 -11.83
CA SER A 136 4.76 -12.86 -12.76
C SER A 136 4.42 -12.63 -14.24
N LYS A 137 3.13 -12.58 -14.59
CA LYS A 137 2.63 -12.34 -15.94
C LYS A 137 2.02 -10.95 -16.12
N TRP A 138 2.13 -10.10 -15.10
CA TRP A 138 1.60 -8.75 -15.17
C TRP A 138 2.37 -7.97 -16.22
N ASP A 139 1.64 -7.19 -17.00
CA ASP A 139 2.16 -6.45 -18.15
C ASP A 139 2.94 -5.19 -17.72
N TRP A 140 4.00 -5.38 -16.93
CA TRP A 140 4.84 -4.29 -16.45
C TRP A 140 5.51 -3.56 -17.62
N PRO A 141 5.41 -2.21 -17.73
CA PRO A 141 5.20 -1.27 -16.62
C PRO A 141 3.75 -0.77 -16.41
N LYS A 142 2.72 -1.49 -16.87
CA LYS A 142 1.33 -1.14 -16.57
C LYS A 142 1.12 -1.04 -15.04
N PRO A 143 0.51 0.04 -14.52
CA PRO A 143 0.42 0.27 -13.09
C PRO A 143 -0.57 -0.67 -12.44
N LEU A 144 -0.20 -1.10 -11.24
CA LEU A 144 -1.12 -1.77 -10.34
C LEU A 144 -1.89 -0.71 -9.57
N LEU A 145 -3.17 -0.58 -9.92
CA LEU A 145 -4.13 0.32 -9.30
C LEU A 145 -5.16 -0.49 -8.48
N LEU A 146 -5.41 -0.05 -7.24
CA LEU A 146 -6.52 -0.54 -6.43
C LEU A 146 -7.82 0.21 -6.73
N GLU A 147 -7.70 1.51 -7.03
CA GLU A 147 -8.79 2.41 -7.36
C GLU A 147 -8.39 3.26 -8.57
N PRO A 148 -9.36 3.84 -9.31
CA PRO A 148 -9.08 4.82 -10.35
C PRO A 148 -8.25 5.99 -9.80
N LEU A 149 -7.34 6.53 -10.63
CA LEU A 149 -6.61 7.75 -10.29
C LEU A 149 -7.59 8.93 -10.17
N SER A 150 -7.28 9.89 -9.29
CA SER A 150 -8.03 11.14 -9.16
C SER A 150 -8.18 11.85 -10.51
N THR A 151 -9.40 12.28 -10.85
CA THR A 151 -9.69 12.94 -12.12
C THR A 151 -9.17 14.37 -12.15
N LYS A 152 -9.14 15.01 -13.33
CA LYS A 152 -8.79 16.44 -13.42
C LYS A 152 -9.71 17.32 -12.58
N GLU A 153 -11.01 17.01 -12.55
CA GLU A 153 -11.98 17.72 -11.72
C GLU A 153 -11.72 17.55 -10.23
N ASP A 154 -11.37 16.33 -9.78
CA ASP A 154 -10.99 16.08 -8.38
C ASP A 154 -9.73 16.88 -8.01
N LEU A 155 -8.77 16.97 -8.94
CA LEU A 155 -7.54 17.73 -8.76
C LEU A 155 -7.75 19.26 -8.85
N GLU A 156 -8.71 19.74 -9.62
CA GLU A 156 -9.07 21.16 -9.74
C GLU A 156 -9.76 21.66 -8.46
N LYS A 157 -10.61 20.83 -7.85
CA LYS A 157 -11.16 21.08 -6.50
C LYS A 157 -10.06 21.22 -5.44
N LEU A 158 -8.91 20.57 -5.67
CA LEU A 158 -7.74 20.63 -4.80
C LEU A 158 -6.80 21.82 -5.10
N GLY A 159 -7.09 22.66 -6.10
CA GLY A 159 -6.41 23.94 -6.34
C GLY A 159 -4.88 23.86 -6.52
N ARG A 160 -4.14 24.81 -5.91
CA ARG A 160 -2.67 24.99 -6.07
C ARG A 160 -1.82 23.81 -5.60
N ILE A 161 -2.42 22.79 -4.99
CA ILE A 161 -1.73 21.74 -4.26
C ILE A 161 -1.35 20.53 -5.13
N LYS A 162 -1.93 20.42 -6.33
CA LYS A 162 -1.48 19.47 -7.35
C LYS A 162 0.04 19.57 -7.62
N LEU A 163 0.59 20.78 -7.51
CA LEU A 163 2.02 21.06 -7.73
C LEU A 163 2.92 20.67 -6.55
N ILE A 164 2.36 20.49 -5.35
CA ILE A 164 3.14 20.32 -4.11
C ILE A 164 3.51 18.86 -3.88
N LEU A 165 2.65 17.91 -4.29
CA LEU A 165 2.75 16.52 -3.84
C LEU A 165 3.36 15.52 -4.82
N ASN A 166 3.78 15.94 -6.03
CA ASN A 166 4.30 15.03 -7.06
C ASN A 166 3.45 13.75 -7.17
N SER A 167 2.11 13.90 -7.15
CA SER A 167 1.20 12.76 -7.23
C SER A 167 1.33 12.08 -8.59
N TRP A 168 1.18 10.76 -8.58
CA TRP A 168 1.23 9.93 -9.77
C TRP A 168 0.07 10.27 -10.70
N GLN A 169 0.38 10.64 -11.93
CA GLN A 169 -0.57 10.97 -12.98
C GLN A 169 -0.46 9.99 -14.15
N ILE A 170 -1.44 10.05 -15.06
CA ILE A 170 -1.45 9.22 -16.28
C ILE A 170 -0.15 9.44 -17.09
N ASN A 171 0.37 10.67 -17.13
CA ASN A 171 1.61 10.99 -17.84
C ASN A 171 2.85 10.35 -17.21
N ASP A 172 2.80 9.90 -15.94
CA ASP A 172 3.92 9.18 -15.31
C ASP A 172 4.05 7.73 -15.80
N LEU A 173 3.07 7.22 -16.56
CA LEU A 173 3.14 5.91 -17.21
C LEU A 173 4.30 5.80 -18.19
N GLU A 174 4.52 6.87 -18.96
CA GLU A 174 5.57 6.96 -19.98
C GLU A 174 6.90 7.46 -19.40
N ARG A 175 6.92 7.81 -18.11
CA ARG A 175 8.11 8.33 -17.46
C ARG A 175 9.14 7.22 -17.28
N GLU A 176 10.31 7.46 -17.85
CA GLU A 176 11.45 6.55 -17.83
C GLU A 176 11.83 6.14 -16.39
N GLY A 177 12.15 4.86 -16.20
CA GLY A 177 12.53 4.30 -14.90
C GLY A 177 11.40 3.69 -14.06
N ASN A 178 10.13 3.84 -14.45
CA ASN A 178 9.01 3.20 -13.75
C ASN A 178 8.83 1.73 -14.19
N LEU A 179 9.55 0.82 -13.55
CA LEU A 179 9.61 -0.58 -14.02
C LEU A 179 8.46 -1.48 -13.54
N MET A 180 7.98 -1.24 -12.32
CA MET A 180 6.90 -2.00 -11.68
C MET A 180 5.98 -1.06 -10.87
N PRO A 181 5.27 -0.10 -11.48
CA PRO A 181 4.52 0.90 -10.73
C PRO A 181 3.38 0.29 -9.90
N VAL A 182 3.46 0.47 -8.58
CA VAL A 182 2.45 0.01 -7.60
C VAL A 182 1.93 1.22 -6.84
N ILE A 183 0.70 1.61 -7.14
CA ILE A 183 0.17 2.93 -6.76
C ILE A 183 -0.69 2.82 -5.48
N SER A 184 -0.54 3.79 -4.58
CA SER A 184 -1.37 3.89 -3.38
C SER A 184 -2.85 4.14 -3.72
N ALA A 185 -3.76 3.62 -2.89
CA ALA A 185 -5.19 3.61 -3.15
C ALA A 185 -5.91 4.97 -2.98
N LYS A 186 -5.24 6.01 -2.50
CA LYS A 186 -5.87 7.33 -2.27
C LYS A 186 -4.86 8.43 -2.53
N TYR A 187 -5.37 9.59 -2.96
CA TYR A 187 -4.59 10.81 -3.14
C TYR A 187 -3.74 11.13 -1.90
N PRO A 188 -2.57 11.77 -2.02
CA PRO A 188 -1.78 11.79 -3.24
C PRO A 188 -1.37 10.36 -3.61
N GLU A 189 -1.70 9.96 -4.83
CA GLU A 189 -1.31 8.68 -5.38
C GLU A 189 0.20 8.68 -5.55
N ILE A 190 0.90 7.68 -5.02
CA ILE A 190 2.36 7.60 -5.08
C ILE A 190 2.75 6.21 -5.54
N ASN A 191 3.74 6.14 -6.44
CA ASN A 191 4.39 4.88 -6.78
C ASN A 191 5.23 4.38 -5.60
N SER A 192 4.72 3.36 -4.91
CA SER A 192 5.36 2.70 -3.77
C SER A 192 6.59 1.88 -4.17
N ALA A 193 6.73 1.56 -5.46
CA ALA A 193 7.78 0.74 -6.05
C ALA A 193 8.81 1.54 -6.85
N LYS A 194 8.92 2.85 -6.60
CA LYS A 194 9.84 3.76 -7.30
C LYS A 194 11.32 3.38 -7.26
N ASN A 195 11.73 2.59 -6.26
CA ASN A 195 13.12 2.18 -6.09
C ASN A 195 13.47 0.87 -6.83
N ILE A 196 12.48 0.16 -7.40
CA ILE A 196 12.74 -1.10 -8.10
C ILE A 196 13.49 -0.80 -9.39
N ASN A 197 14.69 -1.36 -9.52
CA ASN A 197 15.53 -1.29 -10.72
C ASN A 197 15.37 -2.54 -11.60
N GLU A 198 16.04 -2.56 -12.77
CA GLU A 198 15.87 -3.63 -13.75
C GLU A 198 16.27 -5.01 -13.21
N ASN A 199 17.38 -5.07 -12.46
CA ASN A 199 17.85 -6.31 -11.86
C ASN A 199 16.88 -6.79 -10.77
N GLY A 200 16.41 -5.87 -9.92
CA GLY A 200 15.38 -6.15 -8.92
C GLY A 200 14.12 -6.74 -9.55
N LYS A 201 13.61 -6.11 -10.63
CA LYS A 201 12.47 -6.62 -11.41
C LYS A 201 12.72 -8.03 -11.94
N LYS A 202 13.88 -8.28 -12.58
CA LYS A 202 14.24 -9.61 -13.13
C LYS A 202 14.22 -10.69 -12.04
N ILE A 203 14.85 -10.43 -10.89
CA ILE A 203 14.92 -11.37 -9.77
C ILE A 203 13.53 -11.60 -9.15
N ILE A 204 12.74 -10.54 -8.95
CA ILE A 204 11.37 -10.65 -8.44
C ILE A 204 10.52 -11.55 -9.35
N ILE A 205 10.52 -11.30 -10.66
CA ILE A 205 9.74 -12.09 -11.63
C ILE A 205 10.23 -13.53 -11.65
N TYR A 206 11.55 -13.75 -11.61
CA TYR A 206 12.15 -15.08 -11.55
C TYR A 206 11.70 -15.88 -10.32
N GLU A 207 11.72 -15.29 -9.12
CA GLU A 207 11.27 -15.96 -7.90
C GLU A 207 9.75 -16.18 -7.88
N MET A 208 8.95 -15.28 -8.46
CA MET A 208 7.51 -15.52 -8.63
C MET A 208 7.23 -16.70 -9.58
N ASN A 209 8.02 -16.85 -10.64
CA ASN A 209 7.86 -17.95 -11.60
C ASN A 209 8.11 -19.34 -10.98
N LYS A 210 8.99 -19.44 -9.97
CA LYS A 210 9.25 -20.69 -9.22
C LYS A 210 8.09 -21.13 -8.32
N CYS A 211 7.14 -20.24 -8.05
CA CYS A 211 6.01 -20.47 -7.15
C CYS A 211 4.67 -20.65 -7.90
N LYS A 212 4.72 -20.78 -9.24
CA LYS A 212 3.60 -21.26 -10.05
C LYS A 212 3.47 -22.77 -9.89
#